data_AF-A0A6I4V809-F1
#
_entry.id   AF-A0A6I4V809-F1
#
_cell.length_a   1.000
_cell.length_b   1.000
_cell.length_c   1.000
_cell.angle_alpha   90.00
_cell.angle_beta   90.00
_cell.angle_gamma   90.00
#
_symmetry.space_group_name_H-M   'P 1'
#
loop_
_entity.id
_entity.type
_entity.pdbx_description
1 polymer ?
#
loop_
_entity_poly.entity_id
_entity_poly.type
_entity_poly.pdbx_seq_one_letter_code
_entity_poly.pdbx_strand_id
1 'polypeptide(L)'
;MNNKFRMSKVAKMLMLASGVSIMPVPVTAAITGSQTGSDITLPDGTILIGDKTTNSGLYGILVPTGTTATVDAGIGSTVRVTDTDHFAQDIVLRGPNSLFTADKLIVSVSGKTANGFELAGKNSSADLGTGSSVTTVGTGSGFADAVTVKNASSLTAEKLQISTQGIGGRGLYVSGDGPGYRQSAVTDRKSAHY
;
A
#
# COMPACT_ATOMS: atom_id res chain seq x y z
N MET A 1 -15.26 26.75 -3.93
CA MET A 1 -16.40 26.65 -2.99
C MET A 1 -15.90 27.05 -1.60
N ASN A 2 -16.39 28.16 -1.04
CA ASN A 2 -15.93 28.71 0.23
C ASN A 2 -16.90 28.33 1.36
N ASN A 3 -16.60 27.30 2.14
CA ASN A 3 -17.36 27.01 3.36
C ASN A 3 -16.86 27.89 4.50
N LYS A 4 -17.52 29.05 4.68
CA LYS A 4 -17.34 29.86 5.91
C LYS A 4 -18.16 29.22 7.03
N PHE A 5 -17.50 28.52 7.95
CA PHE A 5 -18.10 28.09 9.21
C PHE A 5 -18.59 29.32 10.00
N ARG A 6 -19.91 29.45 10.15
CA ARG A 6 -20.51 30.47 11.02
C ARG A 6 -20.55 29.93 12.45
N MET A 7 -19.57 30.29 13.27
CA MET A 7 -19.63 30.00 14.72
C MET A 7 -20.57 30.97 15.45
N SER A 8 -21.38 30.44 16.38
CA SER A 8 -22.30 31.24 17.19
C SER A 8 -21.54 32.14 18.17
N LYS A 9 -22.14 33.28 18.58
CA LYS A 9 -21.51 34.24 19.50
C LYS A 9 -21.08 33.62 20.84
N VAL A 10 -21.75 32.55 21.26
CA VAL A 10 -21.45 31.80 22.49
C VAL A 10 -20.13 31.02 22.36
N ALA A 11 -19.87 30.42 21.20
CA ALA A 11 -18.63 29.69 20.93
C ALA A 11 -17.39 30.61 20.88
N LYS A 12 -17.56 31.86 20.39
CA LYS A 12 -16.48 32.87 20.43
C LYS A 12 -16.10 33.26 21.85
N MET A 13 -17.07 33.34 22.76
CA MET A 13 -16.82 33.83 24.11
C MET A 13 -16.14 32.80 25.01
N LEU A 14 -16.40 31.51 24.78
CA LEU A 14 -15.76 30.42 25.53
C LEU A 14 -14.26 30.24 25.17
N MET A 15 -13.86 30.57 23.94
CA MET A 15 -12.46 30.45 23.49
C MET A 15 -11.53 31.57 24.00
N LEU A 16 -12.05 32.69 24.52
CA LEU A 16 -11.22 33.75 25.08
C LEU A 16 -10.86 33.52 26.57
N ALA A 17 -11.59 32.66 27.28
CA ALA A 17 -11.44 32.48 28.73
C ALA A 17 -10.47 31.36 29.14
N SER A 18 -10.14 30.45 28.22
CA SER A 18 -9.11 29.44 28.38
C SER A 18 -7.99 29.75 27.39
N GLY A 19 -6.81 30.14 27.85
CA GLY A 19 -5.63 30.44 27.00
C GLY A 19 -5.09 29.25 26.19
N VAL A 20 -5.93 28.32 25.76
CA VAL A 20 -5.62 27.24 24.84
C VAL A 20 -5.69 27.82 23.43
N SER A 21 -4.55 28.28 22.93
CA SER A 21 -4.35 28.43 21.49
C SER A 21 -4.52 27.04 20.85
N ILE A 22 -5.67 26.77 20.24
CA ILE A 22 -5.79 25.67 19.28
C ILE A 22 -5.02 26.15 18.04
N MET A 23 -3.69 26.00 18.06
CA MET A 23 -2.93 26.11 16.83
C MET A 23 -3.35 24.91 15.98
N PRO A 24 -3.92 25.11 14.79
CA PRO A 24 -4.03 24.01 13.85
C PRO A 24 -2.60 23.62 13.51
N VAL A 25 -2.16 22.44 13.93
CA VAL A 25 -0.90 21.86 13.43
C VAL A 25 -1.15 21.57 11.95
N PRO A 26 -0.48 22.26 11.01
CA PRO A 26 -0.55 21.84 9.63
C PRO A 26 0.19 20.51 9.55
N VAL A 27 -0.55 19.41 9.41
CA VAL A 27 0.04 18.12 9.04
C VAL A 27 0.48 18.26 7.59
N THR A 28 1.73 18.66 7.38
CA THR A 28 2.36 18.55 6.06
C THR A 28 2.66 17.07 5.84
N ALA A 29 2.15 16.51 4.75
CA ALA A 29 2.56 15.19 4.33
C ALA A 29 4.07 15.18 4.12
N ALA A 30 4.79 14.26 4.77
CA ALA A 30 6.20 14.05 4.48
C ALA A 30 6.33 13.51 3.05
N ILE A 31 7.18 14.11 2.23
CA ILE A 31 7.50 13.58 0.89
C ILE A 31 8.85 12.89 0.99
N THR A 32 8.93 11.64 0.56
CA THR A 32 10.17 10.85 0.59
C THR A 32 10.36 10.06 -0.71
N GLY A 33 11.61 9.67 -0.98
CA GLY A 33 11.99 8.81 -2.11
C GLY A 33 11.92 7.32 -1.75
N SER A 34 12.41 6.46 -2.65
CA SER A 34 12.38 5.01 -2.48
C SER A 34 13.12 4.53 -1.22
N GLN A 35 12.50 3.58 -0.51
CA GLN A 35 13.01 2.97 0.72
C GLN A 35 13.44 1.51 0.49
N THR A 36 14.50 1.09 1.17
CA THR A 36 15.00 -0.30 1.12
C THR A 36 15.70 -0.66 2.43
N GLY A 37 15.55 -1.91 2.89
CA GLY A 37 16.20 -2.38 4.11
C GLY A 37 15.36 -3.36 4.94
N SER A 38 15.74 -3.51 6.22
CA SER A 38 15.07 -4.37 7.21
C SER A 38 14.03 -3.62 8.05
N ASP A 39 14.17 -2.31 8.25
CA ASP A 39 13.30 -1.55 9.13
C ASP A 39 12.92 -0.25 8.43
N ILE A 40 11.65 -0.17 8.02
CA ILE A 40 11.13 0.97 7.25
C ILE A 40 9.89 1.47 7.98
N THR A 41 9.94 2.72 8.43
CA THR A 41 8.78 3.38 9.06
C THR A 41 8.50 4.68 8.34
N LEU A 42 7.29 4.80 7.82
CA LEU A 42 6.79 6.04 7.24
C LEU A 42 5.89 6.75 8.26
N PRO A 43 6.06 8.07 8.47
CA PRO A 43 5.07 8.85 9.19
C PRO A 43 3.68 8.77 8.52
N ASP A 44 2.62 8.95 9.30
CA ASP A 44 1.25 9.01 8.78
C ASP A 44 1.10 10.07 7.68
N GLY A 45 0.35 9.73 6.63
CA GLY A 45 0.09 10.60 5.49
C GLY A 45 1.32 10.85 4.61
N THR A 46 2.37 10.03 4.69
CA THR A 46 3.57 10.16 3.84
C THR A 46 3.21 9.98 2.36
N ILE A 47 3.81 10.79 1.50
CA ILE A 47 3.81 10.59 0.05
C ILE A 47 5.21 10.07 -0.34
N LEU A 48 5.31 8.78 -0.63
CA LEU A 48 6.51 8.17 -1.17
C LEU A 48 6.45 8.17 -2.69
N ILE A 49 7.49 8.72 -3.33
CA ILE A 49 7.67 8.69 -4.78
C ILE A 49 8.82 7.74 -5.09
N GLY A 50 8.55 6.67 -5.82
CA GLY A 50 9.59 5.74 -6.24
C GLY A 50 10.51 6.37 -7.28
N ASP A 51 11.77 6.54 -6.91
CA ASP A 51 12.81 7.26 -7.65
C ASP A 51 14.14 6.48 -7.79
N LYS A 52 14.27 5.32 -7.13
CA LYS A 52 15.42 4.41 -7.26
C LYS A 52 15.11 3.20 -8.13
N THR A 53 16.14 2.67 -8.77
CA THR A 53 16.04 1.54 -9.69
C THR A 53 16.43 0.20 -9.04
N THR A 54 15.73 -0.87 -9.43
CA THR A 54 16.09 -2.27 -9.17
C THR A 54 15.74 -3.12 -10.40
N ASN A 55 16.66 -3.96 -10.87
CA ASN A 55 16.44 -4.90 -11.98
C ASN A 55 15.66 -4.29 -13.17
N SER A 56 16.10 -3.11 -13.66
CA SER A 56 15.51 -2.40 -14.81
C SER A 56 14.14 -1.77 -14.60
N GLY A 57 13.79 -1.38 -13.37
CA GLY A 57 12.59 -0.59 -13.11
C GLY A 57 12.66 0.21 -11.81
N LEU A 58 11.79 1.21 -11.66
CA LEU A 58 11.67 1.99 -10.43
C LEU A 58 10.95 1.20 -9.34
N TYR A 59 11.28 1.49 -8.08
CA TYR A 59 10.58 0.94 -6.92
C TYR A 59 10.17 1.95 -5.86
N GLY A 60 9.14 1.67 -5.07
CA GLY A 60 8.73 2.47 -3.92
C GLY A 60 9.40 1.98 -2.63
N ILE A 61 8.99 0.81 -2.14
CA ILE A 61 9.53 0.11 -0.98
C ILE A 61 10.04 -1.26 -1.43
N LEU A 62 11.30 -1.56 -1.15
CA LEU A 62 11.93 -2.84 -1.47
C LEU A 62 12.52 -3.49 -0.22
N VAL A 63 12.04 -4.66 0.16
CA VAL A 63 12.75 -5.55 1.09
C VAL A 63 13.53 -6.57 0.27
N PRO A 64 14.89 -6.54 0.28
CA PRO A 64 15.70 -7.47 -0.50
C PRO A 64 15.57 -8.93 -0.07
N THR A 65 15.95 -9.86 -0.95
CA THR A 65 16.07 -11.28 -0.61
C THR A 65 17.06 -11.49 0.53
N GLY A 66 16.77 -12.43 1.43
CA GLY A 66 17.64 -12.75 2.57
C GLY A 66 17.58 -11.74 3.73
N THR A 67 16.81 -10.66 3.59
CA THR A 67 16.59 -9.67 4.65
C THR A 67 15.24 -9.92 5.30
N THR A 68 15.19 -10.23 6.59
CA THR A 68 13.91 -10.15 7.33
C THR A 68 13.59 -8.68 7.57
N ALA A 69 12.34 -8.25 7.38
CA ALA A 69 11.99 -6.86 7.59
C ALA A 69 10.69 -6.62 8.38
N THR A 70 10.64 -5.49 9.07
CA THR A 70 9.41 -4.86 9.55
C THR A 70 9.20 -3.56 8.80
N VAL A 71 8.06 -3.44 8.13
CA VAL A 71 7.67 -2.25 7.37
C VAL A 71 6.37 -1.72 7.94
N ASP A 72 6.40 -0.49 8.44
CA ASP A 72 5.21 0.26 8.84
C ASP A 72 5.03 1.43 7.88
N ALA A 73 4.01 1.37 7.02
CA ALA A 73 3.73 2.44 6.07
C ALA A 73 2.84 3.54 6.66
N GLY A 74 2.45 3.44 7.94
CA GLY A 74 1.59 4.40 8.61
C GLY A 74 0.16 4.45 8.06
N ILE A 75 -0.61 5.41 8.56
CA ILE A 75 -2.01 5.61 8.20
C ILE A 75 -2.13 6.64 7.07
N GLY A 76 -2.88 6.32 6.03
CA GLY A 76 -3.23 7.26 4.95
C GLY A 76 -2.05 7.64 4.05
N SER A 77 -0.94 6.90 4.11
CA SER A 77 0.20 7.12 3.24
C SER A 77 -0.12 6.75 1.79
N THR A 78 0.58 7.40 0.86
CA THR A 78 0.54 7.11 -0.56
C THR A 78 1.92 6.68 -1.02
N VAL A 79 2.01 5.55 -1.72
CA VAL A 79 3.22 5.11 -2.40
C VAL A 79 2.91 5.11 -3.89
N ARG A 80 3.76 5.75 -4.68
CA ARG A 80 3.55 5.93 -6.11
C ARG A 80 4.83 5.65 -6.88
N VAL A 81 4.71 4.81 -7.91
CA VAL A 81 5.79 4.56 -8.88
C VAL A 81 5.27 4.78 -10.29
N THR A 82 6.05 5.45 -11.12
CA THR A 82 5.71 5.66 -12.53
C THR A 82 6.94 5.47 -13.40
N ASP A 83 6.93 4.43 -14.23
CA ASP A 83 7.97 4.14 -15.23
C ASP A 83 7.32 3.53 -16.47
N THR A 84 6.74 4.37 -17.33
CA THR A 84 5.87 3.95 -18.45
C THR A 84 6.58 3.15 -19.53
N ASP A 85 7.92 3.18 -19.54
CA ASP A 85 8.73 2.50 -20.54
C ASP A 85 9.33 1.19 -20.00
N HIS A 86 9.42 1.03 -18.67
CA HIS A 86 10.03 -0.12 -18.03
C HIS A 86 9.15 -0.75 -16.93
N PHE A 87 9.78 -1.44 -15.99
CA PHE A 87 9.11 -2.01 -14.83
C PHE A 87 8.86 -0.92 -13.79
N ALA A 88 7.67 -0.95 -13.18
CA ALA A 88 7.32 -0.12 -12.04
C ALA A 88 6.85 -1.03 -10.91
N GLN A 89 7.50 -0.97 -9.75
CA GLN A 89 7.26 -1.86 -8.60
C GLN A 89 6.98 -1.05 -7.34
N ASP A 90 5.75 -0.91 -6.85
CA ASP A 90 5.52 -0.09 -5.65
C ASP A 90 6.15 -0.72 -4.41
N ILE A 91 5.56 -1.79 -3.90
CA ILE A 91 5.92 -2.38 -2.61
C ILE A 91 6.24 -3.85 -2.84
N VAL A 92 7.49 -4.22 -2.61
CA VAL A 92 7.99 -5.56 -2.92
C VAL A 92 8.75 -6.12 -1.73
N LEU A 93 8.17 -7.13 -1.09
CA LEU A 93 8.76 -7.83 0.05
C LEU A 93 9.33 -9.18 -0.42
N ARG A 94 10.63 -9.25 -0.71
CA ARG A 94 11.32 -10.50 -1.09
C ARG A 94 11.99 -11.20 0.10
N GLY A 95 12.15 -10.48 1.20
CA GLY A 95 12.69 -10.96 2.45
C GLY A 95 11.83 -12.01 3.16
N PRO A 96 12.38 -13.14 3.64
CA PRO A 96 11.58 -14.13 4.39
C PRO A 96 11.13 -13.57 5.75
N ASN A 97 10.02 -14.11 6.29
CA ASN A 97 9.49 -13.74 7.60
C ASN A 97 9.26 -12.23 7.81
N SER A 98 9.00 -11.49 6.73
CA SER A 98 8.81 -10.04 6.83
C SER A 98 7.39 -9.70 7.25
N LEU A 99 7.22 -8.58 7.95
CA LEU A 99 5.94 -8.01 8.35
C LEU A 99 5.73 -6.66 7.66
N PHE A 100 4.54 -6.44 7.13
CA PHE A 100 4.10 -5.16 6.58
C PHE A 100 2.80 -4.72 7.26
N THR A 101 2.72 -3.48 7.73
CA THR A 101 1.50 -2.90 8.32
C THR A 101 1.17 -1.55 7.69
N ALA A 102 -0.11 -1.32 7.43
CA ALA A 102 -0.65 -0.03 7.00
C ALA A 102 -2.15 0.08 7.32
N ASP A 103 -2.69 1.29 7.24
CA ASP A 103 -4.14 1.54 7.21
C ASP A 103 -4.46 2.64 6.20
N LYS A 104 -5.53 2.49 5.41
CA LYS A 104 -5.90 3.45 4.33
C LYS A 104 -4.75 3.77 3.37
N LEU A 105 -3.87 2.81 3.12
CA LEU A 105 -2.74 2.94 2.20
C LEU A 105 -3.25 3.14 0.76
N ILE A 106 -2.63 4.04 0.02
CA ILE A 106 -2.85 4.22 -1.41
C ILE A 106 -1.60 3.77 -2.16
N VAL A 107 -1.73 2.73 -2.97
CA VAL A 107 -0.67 2.22 -3.86
C VAL A 107 -1.06 2.57 -5.30
N SER A 108 -0.16 3.23 -6.03
CA SER A 108 -0.43 3.75 -7.37
C SER A 108 0.75 3.53 -8.30
N VAL A 109 0.64 2.50 -9.15
CA VAL A 109 1.71 2.12 -10.07
C VAL A 109 1.29 2.30 -11.52
N SER A 110 2.18 2.87 -12.32
CA SER A 110 2.03 2.90 -13.78
C SER A 110 3.36 2.52 -14.42
N GLY A 111 3.37 1.46 -15.23
CA GLY A 111 4.57 1.09 -15.98
C GLY A 111 4.30 0.13 -17.12
N LYS A 112 5.32 -0.16 -17.93
CA LYS A 112 5.19 -1.18 -18.97
C LYS A 112 4.87 -2.53 -18.33
N THR A 113 5.59 -2.88 -17.28
CA THR A 113 5.15 -3.94 -16.35
C THR A 113 4.95 -3.32 -14.97
N ALA A 114 3.71 -3.24 -14.52
CA ALA A 114 3.34 -2.65 -13.24
C ALA A 114 3.09 -3.74 -12.20
N ASN A 115 3.73 -3.63 -11.04
CA ASN A 115 3.52 -4.47 -9.87
C ASN A 115 3.20 -3.59 -8.66
N GLY A 116 1.98 -3.69 -8.14
CA GLY A 116 1.50 -2.85 -7.03
C GLY A 116 2.10 -3.28 -5.70
N PHE A 117 1.64 -4.41 -5.20
CA PHE A 117 2.01 -4.94 -3.89
C PHE A 117 2.36 -6.42 -3.99
N GLU A 118 3.57 -6.78 -3.63
CA GLU A 118 4.07 -8.15 -3.74
C GLU A 118 4.66 -8.67 -2.43
N LEU A 119 4.07 -9.77 -1.93
CA LEU A 119 4.67 -10.63 -0.91
C LEU A 119 5.32 -11.83 -1.60
N ALA A 120 6.62 -11.71 -1.88
CA ALA A 120 7.43 -12.76 -2.49
C ALA A 120 8.32 -13.51 -1.48
N GLY A 121 8.56 -12.96 -0.30
CA GLY A 121 9.29 -13.61 0.78
C GLY A 121 8.57 -14.86 1.27
N LYS A 122 9.32 -15.86 1.75
CA LYS A 122 8.73 -17.04 2.39
C LYS A 122 8.13 -16.66 3.74
N ASN A 123 6.93 -17.13 4.05
CA ASN A 123 6.29 -16.98 5.36
C ASN A 123 6.21 -15.52 5.84
N SER A 124 5.92 -14.59 4.93
CA SER A 124 5.75 -13.17 5.27
C SER A 124 4.28 -12.85 5.53
N SER A 125 4.00 -11.76 6.23
CA SER A 125 2.64 -11.33 6.51
C SER A 125 2.48 -9.84 6.20
N ALA A 126 1.35 -9.48 5.63
CA ALA A 126 0.96 -8.09 5.49
C ALA A 126 -0.46 -7.87 6.02
N ASP A 127 -0.61 -6.77 6.75
CA ASP A 127 -1.90 -6.20 7.10
C ASP A 127 -2.03 -4.82 6.46
N LEU A 128 -2.94 -4.69 5.49
CA LEU A 128 -3.25 -3.41 4.86
C LEU A 128 -4.35 -2.65 5.59
N GLY A 129 -4.82 -3.14 6.73
CA GLY A 129 -5.82 -2.46 7.54
C GLY A 129 -7.14 -2.27 6.78
N THR A 130 -7.82 -1.16 7.03
CA THR A 130 -9.13 -0.84 6.45
C THR A 130 -9.06 0.24 5.38
N GLY A 131 -9.70 0.00 4.24
CA GLY A 131 -9.91 1.02 3.20
C GLY A 131 -8.65 1.35 2.38
N SER A 132 -7.63 0.49 2.42
CA SER A 132 -6.49 0.58 1.52
C SER A 132 -6.91 0.34 0.06
N SER A 133 -6.13 0.87 -0.87
CA SER A 133 -6.38 0.78 -2.31
C SER A 133 -5.10 0.51 -3.08
N VAL A 134 -5.20 -0.34 -4.11
CA VAL A 134 -4.11 -0.66 -5.02
C VAL A 134 -4.59 -0.44 -6.45
N THR A 135 -3.96 0.52 -7.14
CA THR A 135 -4.21 0.79 -8.55
C THR A 135 -2.94 0.52 -9.36
N THR A 136 -3.06 -0.30 -10.38
CA THR A 136 -1.96 -0.59 -11.30
C THR A 136 -2.36 -0.37 -12.75
N VAL A 137 -1.46 0.22 -13.53
CA VAL A 137 -1.67 0.56 -14.94
C VAL A 137 -0.52 -0.01 -15.77
N GLY A 138 -0.82 -0.97 -16.63
CA GLY A 138 0.08 -1.52 -17.62
C GLY A 138 0.05 -0.67 -18.88
N THR A 139 1.20 -0.18 -19.34
CA THR A 139 1.31 0.66 -20.54
C THR A 139 1.71 -0.13 -21.79
N GLY A 140 1.26 0.35 -22.95
CA GLY A 140 1.55 -0.28 -24.24
C GLY A 140 1.11 -1.75 -24.27
N SER A 141 2.08 -2.63 -24.54
CA SER A 141 1.87 -4.08 -24.64
C SER A 141 2.14 -4.88 -23.35
N GLY A 142 2.34 -4.22 -22.20
CA GLY A 142 2.75 -4.90 -20.99
C GLY A 142 1.63 -5.20 -20.00
N PHE A 143 1.99 -5.65 -18.80
CA PHE A 143 1.09 -6.28 -17.83
C PHE A 143 0.98 -5.50 -16.52
N ALA A 144 -0.17 -5.58 -15.86
CA ALA A 144 -0.42 -4.96 -14.56
C ALA A 144 -0.86 -6.00 -13.51
N ASP A 145 0.02 -6.32 -12.57
CA ASP A 145 -0.30 -7.13 -11.40
C ASP A 145 -0.52 -6.21 -10.20
N ALA A 146 -1.73 -6.17 -9.64
CA ALA A 146 -2.00 -5.30 -8.49
C ALA A 146 -1.51 -5.91 -7.18
N VAL A 147 -2.01 -7.07 -6.78
CA VAL A 147 -1.64 -7.72 -5.52
C VAL A 147 -1.18 -9.15 -5.77
N THR A 148 0.02 -9.47 -5.33
CA THR A 148 0.61 -10.81 -5.42
C THR A 148 1.01 -11.33 -4.04
N VAL A 149 0.54 -12.52 -3.67
CA VAL A 149 0.88 -13.21 -2.41
C VAL A 149 1.42 -14.59 -2.72
N LYS A 150 2.66 -14.87 -2.32
CA LYS A 150 3.37 -16.12 -2.65
C LYS A 150 4.03 -16.76 -1.42
N ASN A 151 4.54 -17.98 -1.59
CA ASN A 151 5.49 -18.63 -0.69
C ASN A 151 4.99 -18.79 0.77
N ALA A 152 3.74 -19.23 0.92
CA ALA A 152 3.08 -19.39 2.21
C ALA A 152 2.99 -18.09 3.02
N SER A 153 2.86 -16.95 2.34
CA SER A 153 2.61 -15.65 2.96
C SER A 153 1.11 -15.40 3.15
N SER A 154 0.79 -14.47 4.04
CA SER A 154 -0.58 -14.04 4.33
C SER A 154 -0.79 -12.55 4.06
N LEU A 155 -2.00 -12.20 3.64
CA LEU A 155 -2.46 -10.82 3.47
C LEU A 155 -3.83 -10.66 4.13
N THR A 156 -3.95 -9.68 5.03
CA THR A 156 -5.21 -9.26 5.63
C THR A 156 -5.55 -7.84 5.22
N ALA A 157 -6.84 -7.58 5.00
CA ALA A 157 -7.35 -6.24 4.73
C ALA A 157 -8.87 -6.22 4.89
N GLU A 158 -9.42 -5.07 5.27
CA GLU A 158 -10.85 -4.78 5.26
C GLU A 158 -11.15 -3.72 4.22
N LYS A 159 -12.20 -3.92 3.41
CA LYS A 159 -12.62 -2.96 2.37
C LYS A 159 -11.50 -2.58 1.38
N LEU A 160 -10.60 -3.53 1.09
CA LEU A 160 -9.54 -3.37 0.10
C LEU A 160 -10.13 -3.13 -1.28
N GLN A 161 -9.66 -2.08 -1.95
CA GLN A 161 -9.99 -1.80 -3.35
C GLN A 161 -8.80 -2.17 -4.24
N ILE A 162 -9.07 -2.90 -5.31
CA ILE A 162 -8.06 -3.27 -6.31
C ILE A 162 -8.56 -2.83 -7.69
N SER A 163 -7.73 -2.11 -8.43
CA SER A 163 -7.99 -1.70 -9.80
C SER A 163 -6.78 -1.98 -10.68
N THR A 164 -7.01 -2.64 -11.80
CA THR A 164 -5.99 -2.95 -12.82
C THR A 164 -6.44 -2.42 -14.16
N GLN A 165 -5.57 -1.71 -14.87
CA GLN A 165 -5.82 -1.18 -16.21
C GLN A 165 -4.69 -1.57 -17.15
N GLY A 166 -4.98 -1.62 -18.45
CA GLY A 166 -4.04 -2.02 -19.50
C GLY A 166 -4.60 -3.17 -20.34
N ILE A 167 -3.75 -3.77 -21.18
CA ILE A 167 -4.15 -4.85 -22.08
C ILE A 167 -4.10 -6.24 -21.43
N GLY A 168 -3.52 -6.36 -20.24
CA GLY A 168 -3.39 -7.62 -19.50
C GLY A 168 -2.91 -7.40 -18.06
N GLY A 169 -3.22 -8.34 -17.18
CA GLY A 169 -2.89 -8.19 -15.76
C GLY A 169 -3.73 -9.07 -14.83
N ARG A 170 -3.39 -9.04 -13.54
CA ARG A 170 -4.12 -9.73 -12.47
C ARG A 170 -4.42 -8.78 -11.33
N GLY A 171 -5.68 -8.71 -10.90
CA GLY A 171 -6.05 -7.95 -9.71
C GLY A 171 -5.45 -8.55 -8.44
N LEU A 172 -5.73 -9.82 -8.19
CA LEU A 172 -5.20 -10.56 -7.05
C LEU A 172 -4.68 -11.91 -7.53
N TYR A 173 -3.43 -12.21 -7.18
CA TYR A 173 -2.80 -13.50 -7.45
C TYR A 173 -2.24 -14.08 -6.16
N VAL A 174 -2.77 -15.24 -5.76
CA VAL A 174 -2.30 -15.98 -4.58
C VAL A 174 -1.75 -17.32 -5.06
N SER A 175 -0.48 -17.59 -4.81
CA SER A 175 0.13 -18.89 -5.13
C SER A 175 0.83 -19.49 -3.91
N GLY A 176 0.61 -20.80 -3.75
CA GLY A 176 1.12 -21.58 -2.63
C GLY A 176 2.45 -22.25 -2.93
N ASP A 177 3.28 -21.70 -3.84
CA ASP A 177 4.52 -22.34 -4.33
C ASP A 177 5.63 -22.41 -3.26
N GLY A 178 5.33 -23.04 -2.13
CA GLY A 178 6.28 -23.76 -1.30
C GLY A 178 6.17 -25.25 -1.58
N PRO A 179 7.20 -26.06 -1.30
CA PRO A 179 7.11 -27.50 -1.44
C PRO A 179 6.09 -28.04 -0.42
N GLY A 180 4.86 -28.30 -0.86
CA GLY A 180 3.95 -29.25 -0.22
C GLY A 180 2.70 -28.77 0.53
N TYR A 181 2.13 -27.56 0.31
CA TYR A 181 0.90 -27.16 1.03
C TYR A 181 -0.33 -26.87 0.15
N ARG A 182 -1.48 -27.37 0.62
CA ARG A 182 -2.80 -27.24 0.01
C ARG A 182 -3.31 -25.80 0.08
N GLN A 183 -3.77 -25.28 -1.06
CA GLN A 183 -4.48 -24.01 -1.14
C GLN A 183 -5.77 -24.08 -0.32
N SER A 184 -5.98 -23.14 0.60
CA SER A 184 -7.29 -22.91 1.24
C SER A 184 -7.80 -21.56 0.76
N ALA A 185 -8.71 -21.57 -0.21
CA ALA A 185 -9.45 -20.38 -0.62
C ALA A 185 -10.67 -20.19 0.30
N VAL A 186 -10.96 -18.95 0.67
CA VAL A 186 -12.15 -18.58 1.46
C VAL A 186 -13.40 -18.98 0.68
N THR A 187 -14.18 -19.91 1.23
CA THR A 187 -15.51 -20.26 0.74
C THR A 187 -16.53 -19.53 1.61
N ASP A 188 -17.12 -18.45 1.11
CA ASP A 188 -18.36 -17.93 1.70
C ASP A 188 -19.53 -18.80 1.24
N ARG A 189 -19.91 -19.77 2.07
CA ARG A 189 -21.19 -20.48 1.90
C ARG A 189 -22.26 -19.71 2.65
N LYS A 190 -22.97 -18.83 1.94
CA LYS A 190 -24.32 -18.45 2.35
C LYS A 190 -25.24 -19.65 2.19
N SER A 191 -25.55 -20.33 3.30
CA SER A 191 -26.64 -21.30 3.36
C SER A 191 -27.97 -20.53 3.27
N ALA A 192 -28.60 -20.56 2.10
CA ALA A 192 -30.01 -20.19 1.98
C ALA A 192 -30.86 -21.32 2.54
N HIS A 193 -31.52 -21.08 3.67
CA HIS A 193 -32.63 -21.91 4.12
C HIS A 193 -33.87 -21.55 3.29
N TYR A 194 -34.41 -22.52 2.57
CA TYR A 194 -35.80 -22.59 2.14
C TYR A 194 -36.35 -23.94 2.60
#